data_AF-A0A4Q3GZ52-F1
#
_entry.id   AF-A0A4Q3GZ52-F1
#
_cell.length_a   1.000
_cell.length_b   1.000
_cell.length_c   1.000
_cell.angle_alpha   90.00
_cell.angle_beta   90.00
_cell.angle_gamma   90.00
#
_symmetry.space_group_name_H-M   'P 1'
#
loop_
_entity.id
_entity.type
_entity.pdbx_description
1 polymer ?
#
loop_
_entity_poly.entity_id
_entity_poly.type
_entity_poly.pdbx_seq_one_letter_code
_entity_poly.pdbx_strand_id
1 'polypeptide(L)'
;MTISFATPKDLTRAYFNLWTTGRFDEASTLLSDMISIETPINTYPGKPDFVAALTAFGSLVSATHHLADLGDGEDVVQIYDMEVAGLGVIR
;
A
#
# COMPACT_ATOMS: atom_id res chain seq x y z
N MET A 1 1.65 -16.77 -14.16
CA MET A 1 1.32 -15.65 -15.07
C MET A 1 2.02 -14.43 -14.50
N THR A 2 3.04 -13.89 -15.17
CA THR A 2 3.77 -12.73 -14.67
C THR A 2 2.98 -11.49 -15.02
N ILE A 3 2.45 -10.79 -14.02
CA ILE A 3 1.83 -9.47 -14.23
C ILE A 3 2.99 -8.50 -14.51
N SER A 4 3.00 -7.89 -15.69
CA SER A 4 4.00 -6.90 -16.08
C SER A 4 3.39 -5.51 -16.02
N PHE A 5 4.07 -4.57 -15.38
CA PHE A 5 3.69 -3.16 -15.32
C PHE A 5 4.64 -2.36 -16.21
N ALA A 6 4.12 -1.35 -16.90
CA ALA A 6 4.93 -0.53 -17.79
C ALA A 6 5.94 0.35 -17.03
N THR A 7 5.59 0.77 -15.81
CA THR A 7 6.47 1.55 -14.93
C THR A 7 6.30 1.17 -13.44
N PRO A 8 7.30 1.46 -12.57
CA PRO A 8 7.15 1.35 -11.12
C PRO A 8 5.97 2.14 -10.56
N LYS A 9 5.65 3.29 -11.19
CA LYS A 9 4.49 4.11 -10.84
C LYS A 9 3.16 3.39 -11.12
N ASP A 10 3.08 2.62 -12.22
CA ASP A 10 1.88 1.83 -12.52
C ASP A 10 1.71 0.68 -11.52
N LEU A 11 2.81 0.02 -11.13
CA LEU A 11 2.82 -1.02 -10.10
C LEU A 11 2.32 -0.48 -8.75
N THR A 12 2.89 0.64 -8.29
CA THR A 12 2.48 1.27 -7.01
C THR A 12 1.05 1.77 -7.05
N ARG A 13 0.59 2.30 -8.19
CA ARG A 13 -0.83 2.66 -8.38
C ARG A 13 -1.75 1.45 -8.28
N ALA A 14 -1.37 0.33 -8.89
CA ALA A 14 -2.15 -0.90 -8.82
C ALA A 14 -2.20 -1.44 -7.39
N TYR A 15 -1.05 -1.48 -6.70
CA TYR A 15 -0.98 -1.86 -5.28
C TYR A 15 -1.87 -0.96 -4.42
N PHE A 16 -1.77 0.37 -4.57
CA PHE A 16 -2.60 1.34 -3.87
C PHE A 16 -4.09 1.06 -4.06
N ASN A 17 -4.54 0.92 -5.31
CA ASN A 17 -5.93 0.66 -5.62
C ASN A 17 -6.43 -0.65 -5.00
N LEU A 18 -5.62 -1.71 -5.02
CA LEU A 18 -6.01 -3.00 -4.46
C LEU A 18 -6.17 -2.93 -2.94
N TRP A 19 -5.17 -2.42 -2.21
CA TRP A 19 -5.26 -2.41 -0.75
C TRP A 19 -6.32 -1.42 -0.24
N THR A 20 -6.47 -0.27 -0.89
CA THR A 20 -7.47 0.74 -0.48
C THR A 20 -8.92 0.37 -0.81
N THR A 21 -9.13 -0.61 -1.70
CA THR A 21 -10.47 -1.17 -2.00
C THR A 21 -10.72 -2.50 -1.29
N GLY A 22 -9.89 -2.86 -0.31
CA GLY A 22 -10.05 -4.07 0.49
C GLY A 22 -9.65 -5.37 -0.23
N ARG A 23 -9.03 -5.30 -1.41
CA ARG A 23 -8.54 -6.47 -2.17
C ARG A 23 -7.15 -6.88 -1.69
N PHE A 24 -7.03 -7.16 -0.39
CA PHE A 24 -5.74 -7.38 0.29
C PHE A 24 -4.98 -8.59 -0.24
N ASP A 25 -5.66 -9.70 -0.54
CA ASP A 25 -5.03 -10.89 -1.10
C ASP A 25 -4.33 -10.54 -2.43
N GLU A 26 -5.00 -9.80 -3.30
CA GLU A 26 -4.44 -9.36 -4.57
C GLU A 26 -3.32 -8.34 -4.39
N ALA A 27 -3.49 -7.37 -3.48
CA ALA A 27 -2.42 -6.41 -3.13
C ALA A 27 -1.16 -7.15 -2.66
N SER A 28 -1.31 -8.22 -1.88
CA SER A 28 -0.20 -9.02 -1.36
C SER A 28 0.61 -9.70 -2.47
N THR A 29 -0.02 -10.02 -3.60
CA THR A 29 0.68 -10.65 -4.75
C THR A 29 1.65 -9.69 -5.44
N LEU A 30 1.49 -8.38 -5.24
CA LEU A 30 2.37 -7.36 -5.80
C LEU A 30 3.58 -7.06 -4.91
N LEU A 31 3.65 -7.61 -3.70
CA LEU A 31 4.76 -7.44 -2.77
C LEU A 31 5.81 -8.55 -2.96
N SER A 32 7.08 -8.16 -2.95
CA SER A 32 8.20 -9.12 -2.93
C SER A 32 8.19 -9.94 -1.65
N ASP A 33 8.55 -11.22 -1.73
CA ASP A 33 8.76 -12.07 -0.54
C ASP A 33 9.97 -11.60 0.29
N MET A 34 10.86 -10.81 -0.31
CA MET A 34 12.02 -10.17 0.33
C MET A 34 11.78 -8.69 0.65
N ILE A 35 10.52 -8.28 0.86
CA ILE A 35 10.17 -6.88 1.16
C ILE A 35 10.88 -6.38 2.43
N SER A 36 11.43 -5.18 2.36
CA SER A 36 11.91 -4.41 3.51
C SER A 36 10.93 -3.27 3.77
N ILE A 37 10.57 -3.05 5.05
CA ILE A 37 9.52 -2.10 5.43
C ILE A 37 10.03 -1.24 6.58
N GLU A 38 10.01 0.06 6.36
CA GLU A 38 10.26 1.07 7.39
C GLU A 38 8.98 1.87 7.60
N THR A 39 8.50 1.93 8.85
CA THR A 39 7.34 2.76 9.21
C THR A 39 7.67 3.65 10.40
N PRO A 40 6.95 4.76 10.62
CA PRO A 40 7.26 5.69 11.70
C PRO A 40 7.08 5.13 13.12
N ILE A 41 6.26 4.08 13.28
CA ILE A 41 5.85 3.57 14.61
C ILE A 41 6.16 2.08 14.75
N ASN A 42 5.80 1.27 13.76
CA ASN A 42 5.85 -0.18 13.85
C ASN A 42 7.02 -0.77 13.05
N THR A 43 7.39 -2.00 13.38
CA THR A 43 8.35 -2.80 12.62
C THR A 43 7.67 -4.10 12.16
N TYR A 44 7.86 -4.46 10.90
CA TYR A 44 7.34 -5.68 10.30
C TYR A 44 8.50 -6.51 9.77
N PRO A 45 8.82 -7.68 10.38
CA PRO A 45 9.98 -8.49 9.99
C PRO A 45 9.95 -9.00 8.54
N GLY A 46 8.77 -9.09 7.92
CA GLY A 46 8.63 -9.47 6.53
C GLY A 46 7.20 -9.38 6.02
N LYS A 47 7.01 -9.91 4.81
CA LYS A 47 5.73 -9.87 4.08
C LYS A 47 4.52 -10.40 4.88
N PRO A 48 4.58 -11.56 5.58
CA PRO A 48 3.42 -12.06 6.30
C PRO A 48 2.91 -11.11 7.39
N ASP A 49 3.82 -10.54 8.19
CA ASP A 49 3.48 -9.60 9.26
C ASP A 49 2.89 -8.31 8.70
N PHE A 50 3.46 -7.82 7.59
CA PHE A 50 2.98 -6.62 6.91
C PHE A 50 1.60 -6.82 6.28
N VAL A 51 1.36 -7.94 5.62
CA VAL A 51 0.05 -8.24 5.02
C VAL A 51 -1.03 -8.40 6.10
N ALA A 52 -0.69 -9.01 7.24
CA ALA A 52 -1.60 -9.09 8.38
C ALA A 52 -1.95 -7.69 8.91
N ALA A 53 -0.95 -6.82 9.08
CA ALA A 53 -1.15 -5.45 9.52
C ALA A 53 -1.94 -4.61 8.50
N LEU A 54 -1.61 -4.73 7.21
CA LEU A 54 -2.31 -4.06 6.11
C LEU A 54 -3.78 -4.46 6.06
N THR A 55 -4.08 -5.74 6.23
CA THR A 55 -5.46 -6.24 6.25
C THR A 55 -6.22 -5.71 7.47
N ALA A 56 -5.61 -5.76 8.65
CA ALA A 56 -6.24 -5.30 9.89
C ALA A 56 -6.50 -3.79 9.88
N PHE A 57 -5.50 -2.99 9.52
CA PHE A 57 -5.63 -1.54 9.46
C PHE A 57 -6.46 -1.09 8.25
N GLY A 58 -6.20 -1.65 7.07
CA GLY A 58 -6.91 -1.33 5.83
C GLY A 58 -8.40 -1.60 5.91
N SER A 59 -8.85 -2.59 6.69
CA SER A 59 -10.28 -2.85 6.92
C SER A 59 -10.99 -1.73 7.70
N LEU A 60 -10.24 -0.84 8.35
CA LEU A 60 -10.78 0.35 9.02
C LEU A 60 -10.85 1.56 8.06
N VAL A 61 -10.22 1.49 6.89
CA VAL A 61 -10.18 2.60 5.92
C VAL A 61 -11.50 2.66 5.16
N SER A 62 -12.23 3.77 5.29
CA SER A 62 -13.52 3.99 4.61
C SER A 62 -13.38 4.77 3.31
N ALA A 63 -12.35 5.58 3.17
CA ALA A 63 -12.06 6.35 1.96
C ALA A 63 -10.58 6.66 1.86
N THR A 64 -10.09 6.77 0.62
CA THR A 64 -8.77 7.32 0.32
C THR A 64 -8.87 8.39 -0.74
N HIS A 65 -8.05 9.42 -0.62
CA HIS A 65 -7.95 10.48 -1.60
C HIS A 65 -6.49 10.61 -2.04
N HIS A 66 -6.19 10.07 -3.22
CA HIS A 66 -4.86 10.17 -3.79
C HIS A 66 -4.57 11.59 -4.27
N LEU A 67 -3.43 12.15 -3.85
CA LEU A 67 -3.03 13.52 -4.13
C LEU A 67 -1.96 13.59 -5.22
N ALA A 68 -0.90 12.79 -5.10
CA ALA A 68 0.23 12.83 -6.02
C ALA A 68 1.03 11.53 -6.04
N ASP A 69 1.63 11.25 -7.19
CA ASP A 69 2.69 10.24 -7.35
C ASP A 69 3.94 10.96 -7.86
N LEU A 70 5.00 10.92 -7.07
CA LEU A 70 6.34 11.40 -7.45
C LEU A 70 7.20 10.17 -7.74
N GLY A 71 8.01 10.20 -8.79
CA GLY A 71 8.87 9.07 -9.13
C GLY A 71 10.18 9.50 -9.75
N ASP A 72 11.23 8.74 -9.44
CA ASP A 72 12.58 8.89 -10.00
C ASP A 72 13.18 7.49 -10.21
N GLY A 73 13.35 7.09 -11.48
CA GLY A 73 13.79 5.74 -11.83
C GLY A 73 12.88 4.64 -11.27
N GLU A 74 13.40 3.84 -10.33
CA GLU A 74 12.68 2.76 -9.65
C GLU A 74 11.95 3.21 -8.38
N ASP A 75 12.25 4.42 -7.90
CA ASP A 75 11.70 4.95 -6.66
C ASP A 75 10.38 5.68 -6.93
N VAL A 76 9.36 5.39 -6.12
CA VAL A 76 8.04 6.03 -6.21
C VAL A 76 7.52 6.38 -4.83
N VAL A 77 7.04 7.62 -4.69
CA VAL A 77 6.36 8.12 -3.50
C VAL A 77 4.91 8.42 -3.85
N GLN A 78 4.00 7.89 -3.04
CA GLN A 78 2.56 8.18 -3.13
C GLN A 78 2.15 9.08 -1.97
N ILE A 79 1.45 10.17 -2.27
CA ILE A 79 0.89 11.10 -1.28
C ILE A 79 -0.64 10.97 -1.34
N TYR A 80 -1.27 10.71 -0.20
CA TYR A 80 -2.71 10.49 -0.12
C TYR A 80 -3.25 10.78 1.28
N ASP A 81 -4.49 11.26 1.34
CA ASP A 81 -5.28 11.32 2.56
C ASP A 81 -6.05 10.00 2.72
N MET A 82 -6.41 9.64 3.96
CA MET A 82 -7.32 8.53 4.23
C MET A 82 -8.27 8.82 5.38
N GLU A 83 -9.49 8.29 5.28
CA GLU A 83 -10.47 8.26 6.36
C GLU A 83 -10.45 6.90 7.04
N VAL A 84 -10.25 6.88 8.36
CA VAL A 84 -10.12 5.66 9.14
C VAL A 84 -11.13 5.65 10.27
N ALA A 85 -11.89 4.56 10.37
CA ALA A 85 -12.85 4.33 11.44
C ALA A 85 -12.16 4.43 12.81
N GLY A 86 -12.65 5.33 13.66
CA GLY A 86 -12.11 5.57 15.00
C GLY A 86 -10.93 6.55 15.08
N LEU A 87 -10.30 6.92 13.96
CA LEU A 87 -9.19 7.88 13.93
C LEU A 87 -9.50 9.17 13.14
N GLY A 88 -10.51 9.14 12.25
CA GLY A 88 -10.85 10.27 11.39
C GLY A 88 -9.93 10.38 10.18
N VAL A 89 -9.69 11.60 9.71
CA VAL A 89 -8.84 11.86 8.53
C VAL A 89 -7.36 11.88 8.93
N ILE A 90 -6.53 11.08 8.25
CA ILE A 90 -5.07 11.09 8.34
C ILE A 90 -4.52 11.77 7.07
N ARG A 91 -3.55 12.68 7.27
CA ARG A 91 -2.87 13.48 6.23
C ARG A 91 -1.38 13.54 6.49
#